data_AF-A0A9Q1GBX2-F1
#
_entry.id   AF-A0A9Q1GBX2-F1
#
_cell.length_a   1.000
_cell.length_b   1.000
_cell.length_c   1.000
_cell.angle_alpha   90.00
_cell.angle_beta   90.00
_cell.angle_gamma   90.00
#
_symmetry.space_group_name_H-M   'P 1'
#
loop_
_entity.id
_entity.type
_entity.pdbx_description
1 polymer ?
#
loop_
_entity_poly.entity_id
_entity_poly.type
_entity_poly.pdbx_seq_one_letter_code
_entity_poly.pdbx_strand_id
1 'polypeptide(L)'
;MFTNSRRRELTDEEIREIFFNSDDEGDYNTESSGSDSDSEERLPPNLVSLERNPELGEGDDDVEENPEEGPSVVPCSRPEGPVPVEEVRSSDWRTAVDFTPPGPGIEFDSSISGVQNPPETPTAVNCFKMFLSVETVGEIVEETNRYASEQQGKTAIGVIGKLSKWVPACLNEVYTFLAIALLMGLVRKSTLREYWSTDPVLLTPFFASVFSQDRFLNLLRCLHFVNPAHADTRDPLNKIRNVFNALTSAFKRSFIPYKDLCVDESLMLWKGRLGFRQYIPSKRHRFGIKFFVLCDVVTGYVQDMVIYTGATTSIESIEGLGVSGSVVMTLLAPHLGKGHILYVDNWYSSPTLFQHLLHQGTGACGTVRLNRRGMPTFPKKMKRGEVTFRENGTQLAVKWQDKRDVNFLTTVHPSSMAQSARLDHFTGEPKVKPACVLDYNKKMGAVDRADMITSFVDCARKSTKWYKKLFFHLLDTAVLNAYTVHRKLSEERMPYKDFRLKLVKELIQEHPLPRRSTGGRPCINTPLRLTGRHFPSFVPPTEAQGQSTRRHCRVCLYTTRRKRERKLTRYMCSSCDTALCPAPCFEEFHTLKNY
;
A
#
# COMPACT_ATOMS: atom_id res chain seq x y z
N MET A 1 2.97 -38.89 -34.08
CA MET A 1 2.29 -37.88 -34.91
C MET A 1 1.98 -36.68 -34.04
N PHE A 2 2.77 -35.61 -34.20
CA PHE A 2 2.56 -34.33 -33.49
C PHE A 2 1.55 -33.49 -34.28
N THR A 3 0.40 -33.16 -33.68
CA THR A 3 -0.55 -32.22 -34.27
C THR A 3 -0.31 -30.82 -33.70
N ASN A 4 0.25 -29.96 -34.55
CA ASN A 4 0.41 -28.52 -34.37
C ASN A 4 -0.95 -27.85 -34.14
N SER A 5 -1.24 -27.42 -32.92
CA SER A 5 -2.35 -26.49 -32.66
C SER A 5 -1.90 -25.07 -33.01
N ARG A 6 -2.24 -24.61 -34.23
CA ARG A 6 -2.03 -23.23 -34.65
C ARG A 6 -2.71 -22.27 -33.67
N ARG A 7 -1.94 -21.37 -33.05
CA ARG A 7 -2.49 -20.23 -32.30
C ARG A 7 -3.23 -19.33 -33.27
N ARG A 8 -4.53 -19.14 -33.03
CA ARG A 8 -5.35 -18.13 -33.70
C ARG A 8 -4.92 -16.75 -33.20
N GLU A 9 -4.46 -15.90 -34.11
CA GLU A 9 -4.27 -14.47 -33.83
C GLU A 9 -5.64 -13.80 -33.75
N LEU A 10 -5.85 -13.01 -32.70
CA LEU A 10 -7.11 -12.28 -32.47
C LEU A 10 -7.17 -11.08 -33.41
N THR A 11 -8.35 -10.78 -33.94
CA THR A 11 -8.55 -9.62 -34.81
C THR A 11 -8.55 -8.31 -34.00
N ASP A 12 -8.30 -7.18 -34.66
CA ASP A 12 -8.33 -5.86 -34.01
C ASP A 12 -9.72 -5.52 -33.41
N GLU A 13 -10.80 -6.11 -33.95
CA GLU A 13 -12.15 -6.03 -33.38
C GLU A 13 -12.26 -6.85 -32.09
N GLU A 14 -11.74 -8.09 -32.05
CA GLU A 14 -11.75 -8.95 -30.86
C GLU A 14 -10.86 -8.37 -29.74
N ILE A 15 -9.74 -7.73 -30.10
CA ILE A 15 -8.89 -7.00 -29.15
C ILE A 15 -9.65 -5.78 -28.60
N ARG A 16 -10.40 -5.05 -29.43
CA ARG A 16 -11.24 -3.93 -28.96
C ARG A 16 -12.37 -4.42 -28.07
N GLU A 17 -13.06 -5.51 -28.38
CA GLU A 17 -14.08 -6.08 -27.49
C GLU A 17 -13.51 -6.51 -26.14
N ILE A 18 -12.31 -7.11 -26.10
CA ILE A 18 -11.64 -7.46 -24.84
C ILE A 18 -11.27 -6.22 -24.01
N PHE A 19 -10.95 -5.09 -24.67
CA PHE A 19 -10.61 -3.83 -24.00
C PHE A 19 -11.82 -2.95 -23.65
N PHE A 20 -12.98 -3.15 -24.29
CA PHE A 20 -14.18 -2.31 -24.12
C PHE A 20 -15.38 -3.02 -23.46
N ASN A 21 -15.45 -4.37 -23.47
CA ASN A 21 -16.53 -5.16 -22.85
C ASN A 21 -16.11 -5.79 -21.50
N SER A 22 -15.09 -5.27 -20.81
CA SER A 22 -14.83 -5.64 -19.40
C SER A 22 -15.88 -5.12 -18.41
N ASP A 23 -16.96 -4.53 -18.91
CA ASP A 23 -18.06 -3.91 -18.17
C ASP A 23 -19.31 -4.81 -18.12
N ASP A 24 -19.19 -6.14 -18.32
CA ASP A 24 -20.31 -7.06 -18.02
C ASP A 24 -20.23 -7.53 -16.56
N GLU A 25 -21.11 -6.96 -15.75
CA GLU A 25 -21.35 -7.23 -14.34
C GLU A 25 -22.19 -8.52 -14.20
N GLY A 26 -21.51 -9.63 -13.94
CA GLY A 26 -22.14 -10.84 -13.41
C GLY A 26 -22.31 -10.75 -11.90
N ASP A 27 -23.50 -10.32 -11.50
CA ASP A 27 -24.05 -10.29 -10.14
C ASP A 27 -23.99 -11.69 -9.48
N TYR A 28 -23.41 -11.81 -8.28
CA TYR A 28 -23.66 -12.98 -7.42
C TYR A 28 -23.64 -12.58 -5.94
N ASN A 29 -24.85 -12.68 -5.39
CA ASN A 29 -25.23 -12.50 -4.00
C ASN A 29 -24.36 -13.26 -3.00
N THR A 30 -24.19 -12.62 -1.86
CA THR A 30 -23.77 -13.21 -0.60
C THR A 30 -25.01 -13.81 0.05
N GLU A 31 -25.07 -15.12 0.31
CA GLU A 31 -25.75 -15.69 1.49
C GLU A 31 -25.53 -17.21 1.64
N SER A 32 -25.29 -17.58 2.91
CA SER A 32 -25.71 -18.80 3.63
C SER A 32 -25.06 -20.18 3.39
N SER A 33 -24.34 -20.61 4.43
CA SER A 33 -24.29 -21.91 5.13
C SER A 33 -24.60 -23.25 4.42
N GLY A 34 -23.70 -24.21 4.64
CA GLY A 34 -23.90 -25.63 4.37
C GLY A 34 -22.65 -26.46 4.72
N SER A 35 -22.83 -27.45 5.59
CA SER A 35 -21.86 -28.30 6.27
C SER A 35 -21.25 -29.43 5.43
N ASP A 36 -20.07 -29.88 5.87
CA ASP A 36 -19.46 -31.22 5.78
C ASP A 36 -19.31 -31.95 4.44
N SER A 37 -18.07 -32.26 4.06
CA SER A 37 -17.47 -33.61 4.21
C SER A 37 -16.14 -33.74 3.45
N ASP A 38 -15.26 -34.57 4.03
CA ASP A 38 -13.91 -34.92 3.60
C ASP A 38 -13.80 -35.42 2.15
N SER A 39 -12.71 -35.05 1.47
CA SER A 39 -11.98 -35.96 0.59
C SER A 39 -10.58 -35.43 0.28
N GLU A 40 -9.61 -36.17 0.83
CA GLU A 40 -8.21 -36.40 0.47
C GLU A 40 -7.46 -35.51 -0.54
N GLU A 41 -6.27 -35.15 -0.07
CA GLU A 41 -5.10 -34.62 -0.77
C GLU A 41 -4.77 -35.28 -2.11
N ARG A 42 -4.42 -34.44 -3.09
CA ARG A 42 -3.28 -34.65 -3.99
C ARG A 42 -2.76 -33.29 -4.46
N LEU A 43 -1.58 -32.89 -3.96
CA LEU A 43 -0.83 -31.72 -4.41
C LEU A 43 -0.12 -32.01 -5.74
N PRO A 44 -0.08 -31.07 -6.70
CA PRO A 44 0.65 -31.24 -7.95
C PRO A 44 2.18 -31.11 -7.75
N PRO A 45 2.99 -31.83 -8.54
CA PRO A 45 4.43 -31.95 -8.37
C PRO A 45 5.13 -30.75 -9.02
N ASN A 46 5.51 -29.74 -8.25
CA ASN A 46 6.46 -28.69 -8.67
C ASN A 46 7.20 -28.09 -7.46
N LEU A 47 7.52 -28.91 -6.47
CA LEU A 47 8.19 -28.48 -5.24
C LEU A 47 9.21 -29.52 -4.77
N VAL A 48 10.00 -30.04 -5.70
CA VAL A 48 11.25 -30.73 -5.41
C VAL A 48 12.20 -30.42 -6.55
N SER A 49 13.25 -29.64 -6.30
CA SER A 49 14.57 -29.69 -6.93
C SER A 49 15.25 -28.34 -6.69
N LEU A 50 16.20 -28.29 -5.76
CA LEU A 50 17.44 -27.53 -5.84
C LEU A 50 18.24 -27.80 -4.56
N GLU A 51 18.86 -28.98 -4.50
CA GLU A 51 20.04 -29.24 -3.69
C GLU A 51 21.00 -30.05 -4.56
N ARG A 52 22.05 -29.38 -5.09
CA ARG A 52 23.28 -30.04 -5.54
C ARG A 52 24.41 -29.02 -5.59
N ASN A 53 25.36 -29.17 -4.67
CA ASN A 53 26.69 -28.58 -4.72
C ASN A 53 27.49 -29.14 -5.92
N PRO A 54 28.49 -28.39 -6.38
CA PRO A 54 29.79 -29.03 -6.65
C PRO A 54 30.96 -28.31 -5.95
N GLU A 55 32.02 -29.09 -5.81
CA GLU A 55 33.23 -28.92 -5.01
C GLU A 55 34.26 -27.93 -5.59
N LEU A 56 34.97 -27.30 -4.65
CA LEU A 56 36.42 -27.01 -4.53
C LEU A 56 37.30 -26.82 -5.78
N GLY A 57 38.03 -25.71 -5.78
CA GLY A 57 39.30 -25.50 -6.48
C GLY A 57 40.18 -24.52 -5.67
N GLU A 58 41.35 -25.00 -5.25
CA GLU A 58 42.38 -24.32 -4.46
C GLU A 58 43.17 -23.27 -5.28
N GLY A 59 43.78 -22.31 -4.59
CA GLY A 59 44.80 -21.40 -5.12
C GLY A 59 45.34 -20.45 -4.05
N ASP A 60 46.55 -20.73 -3.57
CA ASP A 60 47.43 -19.87 -2.76
C ASP A 60 47.91 -18.64 -3.55
N ASP A 61 48.18 -17.53 -2.85
CA ASP A 61 49.51 -16.90 -2.80
C ASP A 61 49.51 -15.62 -1.93
N ASP A 62 50.55 -15.53 -1.10
CA ASP A 62 50.89 -14.51 -0.10
C ASP A 62 51.20 -13.12 -0.70
N VAL A 63 51.15 -12.07 0.15
CA VAL A 63 52.27 -11.13 0.44
C VAL A 63 51.84 -10.15 1.55
N GLU A 64 52.62 -10.17 2.64
CA GLU A 64 52.62 -9.20 3.74
C GLU A 64 53.33 -7.89 3.36
N GLU A 65 52.82 -6.73 3.80
CA GLU A 65 53.63 -5.57 4.19
C GLU A 65 52.82 -4.64 5.11
N ASN A 66 53.43 -4.19 6.20
CA ASN A 66 52.85 -3.41 7.31
C ASN A 66 53.99 -2.53 7.89
N PRO A 67 53.75 -1.48 8.70
CA PRO A 67 53.02 -0.24 8.43
C PRO A 67 53.84 1.02 8.87
N GLU A 68 53.37 2.24 8.57
CA GLU A 68 53.81 3.46 9.27
C GLU A 68 52.62 4.24 9.84
N GLU A 69 52.75 4.64 11.11
CA GLU A 69 51.71 5.17 12.01
C GLU A 69 51.48 6.69 11.91
N GLY A 70 50.24 7.10 12.19
CA GLY A 70 49.83 8.49 12.46
C GLY A 70 48.45 8.54 13.16
N PRO A 71 48.12 9.57 13.96
CA PRO A 71 47.61 9.38 15.32
C PRO A 71 46.07 9.30 15.49
N SER A 72 45.70 8.33 16.34
CA SER A 72 44.57 8.28 17.32
C SER A 72 43.42 9.29 17.18
N VAL A 73 42.30 8.80 16.64
CA VAL A 73 40.95 9.29 16.97
C VAL A 73 40.09 8.06 17.24
N VAL A 74 39.58 7.95 18.46
CA VAL A 74 38.83 6.79 18.98
C VAL A 74 37.53 6.58 18.20
N PRO A 75 37.29 5.44 17.52
CA PRO A 75 35.98 5.07 17.02
C PRO A 75 35.38 3.91 17.83
N CYS A 76 34.08 4.04 18.09
CA CYS A 76 33.23 3.00 18.65
C CYS A 76 33.30 1.74 17.77
N SER A 77 33.80 0.63 18.32
CA SER A 77 34.04 -0.63 17.61
C SER A 77 32.72 -1.33 17.24
N ARG A 78 32.36 -1.26 15.96
CA ARG A 78 31.41 -2.17 15.31
C ARG A 78 32.21 -3.40 14.82
N PRO A 79 31.79 -4.65 15.05
CA PRO A 79 32.49 -5.78 14.44
C PRO A 79 32.26 -5.73 12.92
N GLU A 80 33.32 -5.48 12.16
CA GLU A 80 33.31 -5.54 10.69
C GLU A 80 33.60 -6.97 10.23
N GLY A 81 32.51 -7.67 9.92
CA GLY A 81 32.49 -9.00 9.30
C GLY A 81 31.06 -9.57 9.34
N PRO A 82 30.60 -10.29 8.30
CA PRO A 82 29.30 -10.96 8.38
C PRO A 82 29.35 -11.98 9.53
N VAL A 83 28.46 -11.82 10.52
CA VAL A 83 28.35 -12.76 11.64
C VAL A 83 28.08 -14.16 11.05
N PRO A 84 28.93 -15.16 11.31
CA PRO A 84 28.72 -16.49 10.78
C PRO A 84 27.35 -17.05 11.21
N VAL A 85 26.69 -17.75 10.30
CA VAL A 85 25.43 -18.44 10.61
C VAL A 85 25.76 -19.77 11.26
N GLU A 86 25.58 -19.84 12.58
CA GLU A 86 25.76 -21.08 13.34
C GLU A 86 24.49 -21.93 13.29
N GLU A 87 24.60 -23.14 12.74
CA GLU A 87 23.48 -24.06 12.65
C GLU A 87 23.13 -24.68 14.02
N VAL A 88 21.86 -24.57 14.42
CA VAL A 88 21.35 -25.21 15.64
C VAL A 88 20.95 -26.65 15.34
N ARG A 89 21.47 -27.59 16.15
CA ARG A 89 21.16 -29.02 16.04
C ARG A 89 20.10 -29.42 17.06
N SER A 90 19.36 -30.49 16.74
CA SER A 90 18.37 -31.04 17.67
C SER A 90 19.00 -31.56 18.98
N SER A 91 20.29 -31.90 18.98
CA SER A 91 21.05 -32.37 20.15
C SER A 91 21.33 -31.28 21.16
N ASP A 92 21.23 -30.01 20.77
CA ASP A 92 21.64 -28.87 21.61
C ASP A 92 20.59 -28.53 22.67
N TRP A 93 19.41 -29.15 22.57
CA TRP A 93 18.27 -28.89 23.40
C TRP A 93 18.17 -29.83 24.59
N ARG A 94 17.88 -29.28 25.77
CA ARG A 94 17.60 -30.00 27.01
C ARG A 94 16.28 -29.54 27.65
N THR A 95 15.77 -30.28 28.62
CA THR A 95 14.54 -29.91 29.34
C THR A 95 14.77 -28.63 30.14
N ALA A 96 13.91 -27.63 29.97
CA ALA A 96 13.96 -26.42 30.77
C ALA A 96 13.16 -26.59 32.07
N VAL A 97 13.75 -26.22 33.21
CA VAL A 97 13.10 -26.26 34.53
C VAL A 97 12.88 -24.83 35.06
N ASP A 98 13.88 -23.95 34.90
CA ASP A 98 13.79 -22.52 35.21
C ASP A 98 14.76 -21.75 34.29
N PHE A 99 14.38 -21.61 33.02
CA PHE A 99 15.21 -20.96 32.02
C PHE A 99 14.75 -19.52 31.79
N THR A 100 15.69 -18.59 31.87
CA THR A 100 15.53 -17.22 31.40
C THR A 100 16.57 -16.98 30.31
N PRO A 101 16.17 -16.65 29.07
CA PRO A 101 17.13 -16.41 28.02
C PRO A 101 17.95 -15.14 28.28
N PRO A 102 19.17 -15.05 27.72
CA PRO A 102 20.03 -13.87 27.91
C PRO A 102 19.46 -12.60 27.29
N GLY A 103 18.52 -12.73 26.33
CA GLY A 103 18.00 -11.61 25.57
C GLY A 103 19.03 -11.03 24.61
N PRO A 104 18.71 -9.91 23.93
CA PRO A 104 19.56 -9.33 22.88
C PRO A 104 20.91 -8.79 23.36
N GLY A 105 21.21 -8.76 24.67
CA GLY A 105 22.46 -8.22 25.21
C GLY A 105 22.66 -6.69 25.02
N ILE A 106 21.80 -6.04 24.24
CA ILE A 106 21.77 -4.62 23.97
C ILE A 106 20.44 -4.07 24.49
N GLU A 107 20.50 -3.04 25.33
CA GLU A 107 19.30 -2.34 25.79
C GLU A 107 18.74 -1.46 24.66
N PHE A 108 17.43 -1.52 24.48
CA PHE A 108 16.74 -0.70 23.51
C PHE A 108 16.65 0.76 23.98
N ASP A 109 17.22 1.68 23.22
CA ASP A 109 17.03 3.11 23.47
C ASP A 109 15.67 3.58 22.96
N SER A 110 14.73 3.77 23.87
CA SER A 110 13.40 4.28 23.51
C SER A 110 13.36 5.77 23.19
N SER A 111 14.40 6.54 23.54
CA SER A 111 14.42 8.01 23.36
C SER A 111 14.59 8.41 21.89
N ILE A 112 15.22 7.56 21.08
CA ILE A 112 15.40 7.78 19.64
C ILE A 112 14.16 7.42 18.81
N SER A 113 13.18 6.75 19.40
CA SER A 113 11.98 6.29 18.69
C SER A 113 11.05 7.44 18.34
N GLY A 114 10.50 7.43 17.13
CA GLY A 114 9.49 8.41 16.70
C GLY A 114 9.79 9.04 15.34
N VAL A 115 9.03 10.10 15.06
CA VAL A 115 9.06 10.80 13.77
C VAL A 115 10.40 11.51 13.58
N GLN A 116 11.03 11.27 12.44
CA GLN A 116 12.28 11.92 12.04
C GLN A 116 11.98 13.07 11.09
N ASN A 117 12.69 14.19 11.27
CA ASN A 117 12.51 15.41 10.48
C ASN A 117 11.02 15.83 10.38
N PRO A 118 10.34 16.05 11.53
CA PRO A 118 8.93 16.40 11.52
C PRO A 118 8.70 17.73 10.79
N PRO A 119 7.58 17.90 10.08
CA PRO A 119 7.24 19.18 9.46
C PRO A 119 7.02 20.24 10.54
N GLU A 120 7.38 21.49 10.24
CA GLU A 120 7.18 22.65 11.14
C GLU A 120 5.73 22.75 11.64
N THR A 121 4.78 22.49 10.73
CA THR A 121 3.36 22.39 11.04
C THR A 121 2.84 21.01 10.65
N PRO A 122 2.38 20.16 11.60
CA PRO A 122 1.93 18.80 11.33
C PRO A 122 0.50 18.77 10.78
N THR A 123 0.25 19.49 9.67
CA THR A 123 -0.99 19.38 8.91
C THR A 123 -1.06 18.03 8.20
N ALA A 124 -2.26 17.60 7.77
CA ALA A 124 -2.41 16.31 7.11
C ALA A 124 -1.60 16.26 5.80
N VAL A 125 -1.59 17.36 5.04
CA VAL A 125 -0.81 17.48 3.80
C VAL A 125 0.69 17.48 4.04
N ASN A 126 1.19 18.15 5.08
CA ASN A 126 2.62 18.17 5.39
C ASN A 126 3.13 16.79 5.82
N CYS A 127 2.37 16.10 6.68
CA CYS A 127 2.68 14.71 7.05
C CYS A 127 2.64 13.77 5.83
N PHE A 128 1.72 13.99 4.88
CA PHE A 128 1.65 13.21 3.64
C PHE A 128 2.84 13.48 2.69
N LYS A 129 3.27 14.73 2.58
CA LYS A 129 4.39 15.15 1.71
C LYS A 129 5.75 14.67 2.19
N MET A 130 5.88 14.20 3.44
CA MET A 130 7.08 13.45 3.89
C MET A 130 7.31 12.18 3.04
N PHE A 131 6.22 11.58 2.56
CA PHE A 131 6.23 10.34 1.78
C PHE A 131 6.12 10.59 0.29
N LEU A 132 5.16 11.44 -0.10
CA LEU A 132 4.91 11.79 -1.50
C LEU A 132 5.26 13.25 -1.74
N SER A 133 6.58 13.52 -1.75
CA SER A 133 7.14 14.86 -1.86
C SER A 133 6.91 15.48 -3.23
N VAL A 134 7.17 16.78 -3.34
CA VAL A 134 7.02 17.53 -4.60
C VAL A 134 7.92 16.95 -5.69
N GLU A 135 9.11 16.50 -5.32
CA GLU A 135 10.09 15.86 -6.21
C GLU A 135 9.55 14.53 -6.74
N THR A 136 9.08 13.64 -5.86
CA THR A 136 8.51 12.35 -6.28
C THR A 136 7.28 12.54 -7.17
N VAL A 137 6.40 13.51 -6.86
CA VAL A 137 5.25 13.80 -7.73
C VAL A 137 5.68 14.46 -9.03
N GLY A 138 6.73 15.27 -9.02
CA GLY A 138 7.37 15.83 -10.22
C GLY A 138 7.83 14.73 -11.19
N GLU A 139 8.54 13.72 -10.69
CA GLU A 139 8.95 12.56 -11.50
C GLU A 139 7.73 11.82 -12.09
N ILE A 140 6.66 11.65 -11.30
CA ILE A 140 5.40 11.05 -11.78
C ILE A 140 4.79 11.90 -12.91
N VAL A 141 4.81 13.23 -12.78
CA VAL A 141 4.31 14.18 -13.79
C VAL A 141 5.11 14.02 -15.09
N GLU A 142 6.44 14.04 -15.00
CA GLU A 142 7.33 13.91 -16.15
C GLU A 142 7.09 12.60 -16.91
N GLU A 143 7.08 11.47 -16.20
CA GLU A 143 6.89 10.16 -16.84
C GLU A 143 5.46 9.95 -17.34
N THR A 144 4.46 10.53 -16.68
CA THR A 144 3.08 10.54 -17.17
C THR A 144 2.94 11.34 -18.47
N ASN A 145 3.62 12.49 -18.56
CA ASN A 145 3.63 13.32 -19.76
C ASN A 145 4.39 12.66 -20.91
N ARG A 146 5.56 12.08 -20.63
CA ARG A 146 6.35 11.31 -21.60
C ARG A 146 5.53 10.17 -22.19
N TYR A 147 4.92 9.36 -21.33
CA TYR A 147 4.08 8.25 -21.77
C TYR A 147 2.89 8.73 -22.59
N ALA A 148 2.25 9.84 -22.23
CA ALA A 148 1.16 10.41 -23.01
C ALA A 148 1.61 10.79 -24.44
N SER A 149 2.76 11.46 -24.59
CA SER A 149 3.33 11.82 -25.89
C SER A 149 3.64 10.58 -26.75
N GLU A 150 4.19 9.53 -26.15
CA GLU A 150 4.42 8.26 -26.85
C GLU A 150 3.12 7.60 -27.33
N GLN A 151 2.06 7.61 -26.51
CA GLN A 151 0.77 7.06 -26.91
C GLN A 151 0.11 7.88 -28.03
N GLN A 152 0.32 9.20 -28.04
CA GLN A 152 -0.13 10.05 -29.15
C GLN A 152 0.58 9.69 -30.45
N GLY A 153 1.91 9.50 -30.42
CA GLY A 153 2.69 9.12 -31.60
C GLY A 153 2.33 7.75 -32.19
N LYS A 154 1.79 6.83 -31.38
CA LYS A 154 1.31 5.50 -31.82
C LYS A 154 -0.08 5.54 -32.45
N THR A 155 -0.80 6.65 -32.35
CA THR A 155 -2.15 6.76 -32.94
C THR A 155 -2.01 7.02 -34.43
N ALA A 156 -2.66 6.20 -35.27
CA ALA A 156 -2.62 6.34 -36.72
C ALA A 156 -3.02 7.75 -37.18
N ILE A 157 -2.32 8.27 -38.19
CA ILE A 157 -2.55 9.59 -38.77
C ILE A 157 -4.02 9.69 -39.23
N GLY A 158 -4.75 10.68 -38.73
CA GLY A 158 -6.17 10.91 -39.04
C GLY A 158 -7.17 10.36 -38.01
N VAL A 159 -6.75 9.53 -37.05
CA VAL A 159 -7.64 9.03 -35.98
C VAL A 159 -7.64 10.00 -34.79
N ILE A 160 -8.76 10.72 -34.60
CA ILE A 160 -8.96 11.59 -33.43
C ILE A 160 -9.30 10.72 -32.21
N GLY A 161 -8.26 10.20 -31.55
CA GLY A 161 -8.41 9.46 -30.29
C GLY A 161 -8.71 10.37 -29.09
N LYS A 162 -9.15 9.81 -27.96
CA LYS A 162 -9.35 10.58 -26.70
C LYS A 162 -8.11 11.33 -26.20
N LEU A 163 -6.92 10.90 -26.64
CA LEU A 163 -5.62 11.51 -26.34
C LEU A 163 -5.24 12.66 -27.29
N SER A 164 -5.98 12.89 -28.38
CA SER A 164 -5.76 14.03 -29.29
C SER A 164 -5.87 15.38 -28.58
N LYS A 165 -6.63 15.44 -27.47
CA LYS A 165 -6.81 16.63 -26.61
C LYS A 165 -5.92 16.61 -25.37
N TRP A 166 -4.87 15.79 -25.35
CA TRP A 166 -3.96 15.75 -24.20
C TRP A 166 -3.30 17.11 -24.01
N VAL A 167 -3.39 17.61 -22.78
CA VAL A 167 -2.61 18.74 -22.31
C VAL A 167 -1.62 18.18 -21.29
N PRO A 168 -0.33 18.59 -21.32
CA PRO A 168 0.63 18.16 -20.30
C PRO A 168 0.05 18.35 -18.89
N ALA A 169 0.15 17.31 -18.08
CA ALA A 169 -0.16 17.37 -16.67
C ALA A 169 0.88 18.25 -15.96
N CYS A 170 0.46 18.98 -14.94
CA CYS A 170 1.36 19.71 -14.05
C CYS A 170 1.31 19.14 -12.64
N LEU A 171 2.24 19.58 -11.78
CA LEU A 171 2.35 19.17 -10.39
C LEU A 171 1.00 19.32 -9.63
N ASN A 172 0.37 20.49 -9.72
CA ASN A 172 -0.90 20.75 -9.05
C ASN A 172 -2.02 19.80 -9.52
N GLU A 173 -2.01 19.48 -10.82
CA GLU A 173 -2.99 18.58 -11.40
C GLU A 173 -2.81 17.14 -10.94
N VAL A 174 -1.57 16.65 -10.82
CA VAL A 174 -1.31 15.31 -10.31
C VAL A 174 -1.66 15.22 -8.82
N TYR A 175 -1.27 16.19 -7.99
CA TYR A 175 -1.71 16.20 -6.57
C TYR A 175 -3.23 16.22 -6.43
N THR A 176 -3.91 17.06 -7.21
CA THR A 176 -5.38 17.11 -7.20
C THR A 176 -5.99 15.79 -7.70
N PHE A 177 -5.39 15.17 -8.72
CA PHE A 177 -5.81 13.86 -9.23
C PHE A 177 -5.68 12.77 -8.14
N LEU A 178 -4.58 12.75 -7.40
CA LEU A 178 -4.38 11.84 -6.27
C LEU A 178 -5.38 12.11 -5.15
N ALA A 179 -5.63 13.39 -4.80
CA ALA A 179 -6.64 13.76 -3.80
C ALA A 179 -8.04 13.26 -4.20
N ILE A 180 -8.40 13.37 -5.48
CA ILE A 180 -9.67 12.84 -5.99
C ILE A 180 -9.69 11.31 -5.97
N ALA A 181 -8.59 10.63 -6.29
CA ALA A 181 -8.49 9.17 -6.16
C ALA A 181 -8.66 8.71 -4.70
N LEU A 182 -8.06 9.43 -3.74
CA LEU A 182 -8.24 9.17 -2.30
C LEU A 182 -9.69 9.39 -1.87
N LEU A 183 -10.35 10.44 -2.38
CA LEU A 183 -11.77 10.72 -2.12
C LEU A 183 -12.69 9.65 -2.71
N MET A 184 -12.35 9.08 -3.87
CA MET A 184 -13.09 7.95 -4.44
C MET A 184 -13.02 6.69 -3.56
N GLY A 185 -11.99 6.56 -2.70
CA GLY A 185 -11.93 5.52 -1.67
C GLY A 185 -12.95 5.74 -0.54
N LEU A 186 -13.25 7.01 -0.20
CA LEU A 186 -14.26 7.40 0.80
C LEU A 186 -15.69 7.37 0.24
N VAL A 187 -15.87 7.83 -0.99
CA VAL A 187 -17.17 7.87 -1.69
C VAL A 187 -17.13 6.83 -2.79
N ARG A 188 -17.44 5.57 -2.47
CA ARG A 188 -17.30 4.46 -3.42
C ARG A 188 -18.55 4.32 -4.30
N LYS A 189 -18.36 4.49 -5.61
CA LYS A 189 -19.37 4.22 -6.66
C LYS A 189 -19.06 2.94 -7.43
N SER A 190 -20.06 2.41 -8.13
CA SER A 190 -19.94 1.13 -8.84
C SER A 190 -18.95 1.25 -9.99
N THR A 191 -19.10 2.30 -10.82
CA THR A 191 -18.22 2.58 -11.96
C THR A 191 -17.53 3.94 -11.83
N LEU A 192 -16.41 4.10 -12.54
CA LEU A 192 -15.70 5.39 -12.60
C LEU A 192 -16.54 6.49 -13.24
N ARG A 193 -17.45 6.16 -14.18
CA ARG A 193 -18.24 7.16 -14.89
C ARG A 193 -19.31 7.79 -14.00
N GLU A 194 -19.83 7.03 -13.03
CA GLU A 194 -20.88 7.50 -12.11
C GLU A 194 -20.45 8.69 -11.25
N TYR A 195 -19.15 8.90 -11.03
CA TYR A 195 -18.65 10.09 -10.32
C TYR A 195 -19.03 11.40 -11.00
N TRP A 196 -19.28 11.35 -12.31
CA TRP A 196 -19.74 12.46 -13.13
C TRP A 196 -21.18 12.25 -13.64
N SER A 197 -21.94 11.34 -13.01
CA SER A 197 -23.35 11.15 -13.37
C SER A 197 -24.15 12.42 -13.11
N THR A 198 -25.12 12.67 -14.01
CA THR A 198 -26.12 13.74 -13.85
C THR A 198 -27.45 13.20 -13.33
N ASP A 199 -27.54 11.89 -13.10
CA ASP A 199 -28.68 11.26 -12.44
C ASP A 199 -28.80 11.81 -11.01
N PRO A 200 -29.97 12.34 -10.60
CA PRO A 200 -30.17 12.90 -9.26
C PRO A 200 -29.83 11.95 -8.11
N VAL A 201 -30.07 10.64 -8.27
CA VAL A 201 -29.82 9.62 -7.24
C VAL A 201 -28.32 9.37 -7.06
N LEU A 202 -27.58 9.41 -8.16
CA LEU A 202 -26.14 9.17 -8.16
C LEU A 202 -25.33 10.45 -8.06
N LEU A 203 -25.94 11.63 -8.01
CA LEU A 203 -25.23 12.89 -8.17
C LEU A 203 -24.28 13.19 -6.98
N THR A 204 -22.99 13.37 -7.28
CA THR A 204 -21.99 13.91 -6.33
C THR A 204 -21.26 15.09 -6.97
N PRO A 205 -21.73 16.33 -6.78
CA PRO A 205 -21.29 17.48 -7.58
C PRO A 205 -19.81 17.82 -7.48
N PHE A 206 -19.18 17.49 -6.35
CA PHE A 206 -17.79 17.86 -6.07
C PHE A 206 -16.81 17.33 -7.13
N PHE A 207 -16.92 16.06 -7.55
CA PHE A 207 -16.03 15.47 -8.55
C PHE A 207 -16.04 16.23 -9.88
N ALA A 208 -17.23 16.61 -10.36
CA ALA A 208 -17.42 17.35 -11.60
C ALA A 208 -16.96 18.82 -11.50
N SER A 209 -16.90 19.36 -10.29
CA SER A 209 -16.36 20.72 -10.06
C SER A 209 -14.84 20.78 -10.12
N VAL A 210 -14.14 19.67 -9.88
CA VAL A 210 -12.67 19.58 -9.84
C VAL A 210 -12.11 19.11 -11.19
N PHE A 211 -12.63 18.01 -11.73
CA PHE A 211 -12.21 17.48 -13.04
C PHE A 211 -13.40 17.26 -13.96
N SER A 212 -13.19 17.39 -15.27
CA SER A 212 -14.08 16.73 -16.23
C SER A 212 -13.82 15.22 -16.22
N GLN A 213 -14.86 14.43 -16.54
CA GLN A 213 -14.73 12.97 -16.66
C GLN A 213 -13.58 12.59 -17.60
N ASP A 214 -13.51 13.22 -18.78
CA ASP A 214 -12.47 12.93 -19.77
C ASP A 214 -11.07 13.26 -19.27
N ARG A 215 -10.87 14.37 -18.55
CA ARG A 215 -9.55 14.73 -18.05
C ARG A 215 -9.08 13.75 -16.98
N PHE A 216 -9.93 13.41 -16.02
CA PHE A 216 -9.58 12.44 -14.99
C PHE A 216 -9.25 11.07 -15.59
N LEU A 217 -10.07 10.58 -16.52
CA LEU A 217 -9.82 9.31 -17.19
C LEU A 217 -8.56 9.34 -18.07
N ASN A 218 -8.25 10.46 -18.71
CA ASN A 218 -7.00 10.62 -19.46
C ASN A 218 -5.77 10.61 -18.53
N LEU A 219 -5.81 11.30 -17.40
CA LEU A 219 -4.74 11.25 -16.39
C LEU A 219 -4.55 9.82 -15.88
N LEU A 220 -5.64 9.14 -15.50
CA LEU A 220 -5.60 7.75 -15.06
C LEU A 220 -5.05 6.82 -16.15
N ARG A 221 -5.39 7.06 -17.42
CA ARG A 221 -4.89 6.30 -18.57
C ARG A 221 -3.39 6.52 -18.81
N CYS A 222 -2.91 7.74 -18.67
CA CYS A 222 -1.52 8.09 -18.93
C CYS A 222 -0.58 7.93 -17.74
N LEU A 223 -1.11 7.75 -16.52
CA LEU A 223 -0.30 7.57 -15.30
C LEU A 223 0.83 6.56 -15.52
N HIS A 224 2.07 7.01 -15.36
CA HIS A 224 3.28 6.22 -15.57
C HIS A 224 4.39 6.64 -14.59
N PHE A 225 5.38 5.76 -14.40
CA PHE A 225 6.39 5.89 -13.33
C PHE A 225 7.82 5.59 -13.76
N VAL A 226 8.03 5.28 -15.05
CA VAL A 226 9.35 4.90 -15.56
C VAL A 226 9.50 5.39 -16.98
N ASN A 227 10.69 5.84 -17.33
CA ASN A 227 11.05 6.07 -18.72
C ASN A 227 11.34 4.72 -19.38
N PRO A 228 10.60 4.30 -20.43
CA PRO A 228 10.83 3.03 -21.10
C PRO A 228 12.27 2.84 -21.60
N ALA A 229 12.99 3.93 -21.92
CA ALA A 229 14.38 3.89 -22.36
C ALA A 229 15.37 3.47 -21.25
N HIS A 230 14.99 3.61 -19.99
CA HIS A 230 15.84 3.29 -18.82
C HIS A 230 15.28 2.13 -17.98
N ALA A 231 14.22 1.48 -18.45
CA ALA A 231 13.60 0.38 -17.73
C ALA A 231 14.43 -0.92 -17.87
N ASP A 232 14.90 -1.49 -16.77
CA ASP A 232 15.50 -2.84 -16.80
C ASP A 232 14.40 -3.88 -17.03
N THR A 233 14.31 -4.36 -18.27
CA THR A 233 13.30 -5.35 -18.66
C THR A 233 13.43 -6.69 -17.93
N ARG A 234 14.57 -6.97 -17.29
CA ARG A 234 14.78 -8.16 -16.47
C ARG A 234 14.14 -8.04 -15.09
N ASP A 235 13.96 -6.81 -14.57
CA ASP A 235 13.24 -6.58 -13.32
C ASP A 235 11.72 -6.70 -13.56
N PRO A 236 11.02 -7.67 -12.95
CA PRO A 236 9.57 -7.79 -13.08
C PRO A 236 8.80 -6.55 -12.58
N LEU A 237 9.43 -5.73 -11.73
CA LEU A 237 8.87 -4.51 -11.16
C LEU A 237 9.29 -3.23 -11.90
N ASN A 238 9.92 -3.32 -13.08
CA ASN A 238 10.45 -2.15 -13.80
C ASN A 238 9.45 -0.98 -13.96
N LYS A 239 8.16 -1.26 -14.10
CA LYS A 239 7.11 -0.24 -14.28
C LYS A 239 6.79 0.59 -13.03
N ILE A 240 7.26 0.15 -11.86
CA ILE A 240 6.95 0.75 -10.56
C ILE A 240 8.20 0.96 -9.70
N ARG A 241 9.34 0.37 -10.07
CA ARG A 241 10.55 0.29 -9.23
C ARG A 241 10.97 1.64 -8.67
N ASN A 242 10.99 2.69 -9.49
CA ASN A 242 11.43 4.02 -9.08
C ASN A 242 10.54 4.58 -7.96
N VAL A 243 9.23 4.65 -8.19
CA VAL A 243 8.29 5.17 -7.18
C VAL A 243 8.17 4.26 -5.96
N PHE A 244 8.32 2.94 -6.13
CA PHE A 244 8.36 2.00 -5.01
C PHE A 244 9.56 2.27 -4.10
N ASN A 245 10.76 2.40 -4.68
CA ASN A 245 11.98 2.70 -3.93
C ASN A 245 11.91 4.09 -3.28
N ALA A 246 11.35 5.09 -3.96
CA ALA A 246 11.18 6.43 -3.40
C ALA A 246 10.28 6.40 -2.15
N LEU A 247 9.15 5.67 -2.22
CA LEU A 247 8.21 5.51 -1.12
C LEU A 247 8.77 4.69 0.03
N THR A 248 9.36 3.52 -0.22
CA THR A 248 9.95 2.71 0.86
C THR A 248 11.14 3.39 1.52
N SER A 249 11.96 4.12 0.75
CA SER A 249 13.01 4.98 1.33
C SER A 249 12.42 6.08 2.21
N ALA A 250 11.27 6.64 1.83
CA ALA A 250 10.55 7.60 2.66
C ALA A 250 10.02 6.99 3.95
N PHE A 251 9.46 5.78 3.88
CA PHE A 251 8.97 5.06 5.05
C PHE A 251 10.07 4.84 6.08
N LYS A 252 11.24 4.37 5.62
CA LYS A 252 12.42 4.13 6.47
C LYS A 252 12.97 5.40 7.11
N ARG A 253 13.12 6.49 6.34
CA ARG A 253 13.77 7.72 6.82
C ARG A 253 12.90 8.57 7.74
N SER A 254 11.57 8.43 7.65
CA SER A 254 10.62 9.31 8.36
C SER A 254 10.25 8.87 9.76
N PHE A 255 10.55 7.62 10.16
CA PHE A 255 10.15 7.12 11.47
C PHE A 255 11.10 6.05 12.02
N ILE A 256 11.68 6.28 13.20
CA ILE A 256 12.42 5.25 13.94
C ILE A 256 11.40 4.42 14.74
N PRO A 257 11.30 3.11 14.50
CA PRO A 257 10.32 2.26 15.19
C PRO A 257 10.62 2.11 16.68
N TYR A 258 9.61 1.75 17.45
CA TYR A 258 9.75 1.35 18.85
C TYR A 258 10.34 -0.07 18.96
N LYS A 259 10.52 -0.53 20.20
CA LYS A 259 11.20 -1.79 20.53
C LYS A 259 10.66 -3.00 19.76
N ASP A 260 9.33 -3.11 19.66
CA ASP A 260 8.67 -4.30 19.13
C ASP A 260 8.34 -4.14 17.65
N LEU A 261 8.85 -5.06 16.83
CA LEU A 261 8.69 -5.12 15.39
C LEU A 261 7.96 -6.39 14.97
N CYS A 262 7.19 -6.33 13.88
CA CYS A 262 6.44 -7.46 13.34
C CYS A 262 6.74 -7.62 11.85
N VAL A 263 7.03 -8.85 11.41
CA VAL A 263 7.09 -9.20 9.98
C VAL A 263 5.97 -10.20 9.67
N ASP A 264 5.20 -9.87 8.63
CA ASP A 264 4.10 -10.71 8.15
C ASP A 264 3.79 -10.41 6.67
N GLU A 265 2.85 -11.16 6.10
CA GLU A 265 2.46 -11.08 4.71
C GLU A 265 1.19 -10.30 4.47
N SER A 266 1.27 -9.35 3.55
CA SER A 266 0.13 -8.66 2.95
C SER A 266 -0.12 -9.15 1.51
N LEU A 267 -1.36 -9.06 1.04
CA LEU A 267 -1.76 -9.54 -0.28
C LEU A 267 -2.72 -8.55 -0.96
N MET A 268 -2.21 -7.82 -1.96
CA MET A 268 -3.05 -6.95 -2.79
C MET A 268 -3.77 -7.78 -3.86
N LEU A 269 -5.10 -7.78 -3.83
CA LEU A 269 -5.94 -8.51 -4.80
C LEU A 269 -5.54 -8.22 -6.25
N TRP A 270 -5.23 -9.26 -7.02
CA TRP A 270 -4.95 -9.17 -8.46
C TRP A 270 -5.32 -10.47 -9.16
N LYS A 271 -6.29 -10.41 -10.07
CA LYS A 271 -6.75 -11.57 -10.85
C LYS A 271 -6.19 -11.61 -12.28
N GLY A 272 -5.62 -10.51 -12.77
CA GLY A 272 -5.08 -10.42 -14.14
C GLY A 272 -3.82 -11.26 -14.37
N ARG A 273 -3.41 -11.38 -15.64
CA ARG A 273 -2.17 -12.06 -16.03
C ARG A 273 -0.96 -11.29 -15.50
N LEU A 274 -0.15 -11.94 -14.66
CA LEU A 274 1.07 -11.39 -14.08
C LEU A 274 1.96 -12.54 -13.62
N GLY A 275 3.26 -12.51 -13.98
CA GLY A 275 4.19 -13.63 -13.75
C GLY A 275 4.42 -13.97 -12.27
N PHE A 276 4.31 -12.97 -11.39
CA PHE A 276 4.53 -13.12 -9.96
C PHE A 276 3.25 -13.09 -9.11
N ARG A 277 2.07 -13.26 -9.73
CA ARG A 277 0.80 -13.39 -9.00
C ARG A 277 0.83 -14.64 -8.11
N GLN A 278 0.50 -14.47 -6.84
CA GLN A 278 0.42 -15.56 -5.85
C GLN A 278 -1.02 -16.02 -5.61
N TYR A 279 -1.15 -17.29 -5.25
CA TYR A 279 -2.37 -17.87 -4.70
C TYR A 279 -2.16 -18.25 -3.23
N ILE A 280 -2.91 -17.63 -2.33
CA ILE A 280 -2.84 -17.86 -0.88
C ILE A 280 -4.24 -18.25 -0.38
N PRO A 281 -4.54 -19.54 -0.20
CA PRO A 281 -5.88 -20.01 0.15
C PRO A 281 -6.45 -19.41 1.43
N SER A 282 -5.59 -19.13 2.41
CA SER A 282 -5.97 -18.64 3.73
C SER A 282 -6.37 -17.17 3.77
N LYS A 283 -5.98 -16.36 2.78
CA LYS A 283 -6.32 -14.93 2.74
C LYS A 283 -7.66 -14.74 2.03
N ARG A 284 -8.47 -13.78 2.52
CA ARG A 284 -9.79 -13.41 1.93
C ARG A 284 -9.70 -13.19 0.42
N HIS A 285 -8.67 -12.48 -0.02
CA HIS A 285 -8.33 -12.32 -1.42
C HIS A 285 -7.34 -13.38 -1.85
N ARG A 286 -7.82 -14.57 -2.25
CA ARG A 286 -6.93 -15.70 -2.54
C ARG A 286 -5.91 -15.48 -3.66
N PHE A 287 -6.11 -14.54 -4.58
CA PHE A 287 -5.19 -14.24 -5.68
C PHE A 287 -4.68 -12.79 -5.61
N GLY A 288 -3.37 -12.60 -5.63
CA GLY A 288 -2.82 -11.25 -5.50
C GLY A 288 -1.32 -11.11 -5.71
N ILE A 289 -0.84 -9.88 -5.51
CA ILE A 289 0.59 -9.57 -5.38
C ILE A 289 0.92 -9.65 -3.90
N LYS A 290 1.87 -10.53 -3.55
CA LYS A 290 2.29 -10.80 -2.16
C LYS A 290 3.39 -9.81 -1.76
N PHE A 291 3.29 -9.28 -0.55
CA PHE A 291 4.28 -8.44 0.09
C PHE A 291 4.74 -9.10 1.39
N PHE A 292 6.01 -8.97 1.69
CA PHE A 292 6.54 -9.11 3.05
C PHE A 292 6.61 -7.71 3.64
N VAL A 293 6.02 -7.48 4.81
CA VAL A 293 5.88 -6.15 5.39
C VAL A 293 6.49 -6.14 6.79
N LEU A 294 7.35 -5.15 7.06
CA LEU A 294 7.86 -4.85 8.39
C LEU A 294 7.06 -3.70 9.00
N CYS A 295 6.50 -3.93 10.19
CA CYS A 295 5.70 -2.94 10.91
C CYS A 295 6.21 -2.71 12.34
N ASP A 296 6.10 -1.47 12.79
CA ASP A 296 6.16 -1.11 14.20
C ASP A 296 4.89 -1.58 14.92
N VAL A 297 5.03 -2.35 15.98
CA VAL A 297 3.89 -2.95 16.69
C VAL A 297 3.05 -1.91 17.42
N VAL A 298 3.71 -0.93 18.03
CA VAL A 298 3.09 0.08 18.90
C VAL A 298 2.16 0.98 18.10
N THR A 299 2.63 1.46 16.96
CA THR A 299 1.94 2.47 16.14
C THR A 299 1.22 1.88 14.94
N GLY A 300 1.64 0.70 14.47
CA GLY A 300 1.19 0.14 13.19
C GLY A 300 1.84 0.82 11.97
N TYR A 301 2.91 1.60 12.17
CA TYR A 301 3.66 2.22 11.09
C TYR A 301 4.36 1.18 10.23
N VAL A 302 4.21 1.28 8.91
CA VAL A 302 4.89 0.39 7.96
C VAL A 302 6.29 0.93 7.71
N GLN A 303 7.31 0.19 8.14
CA GLN A 303 8.72 0.55 8.05
C GLN A 303 9.30 0.25 6.67
N ASP A 304 9.04 -0.97 6.18
CA ASP A 304 9.53 -1.43 4.90
C ASP A 304 8.64 -2.53 4.33
N MET A 305 8.80 -2.78 3.03
CA MET A 305 8.14 -3.89 2.37
C MET A 305 8.97 -4.44 1.22
N VAL A 306 8.85 -5.74 0.98
CA VAL A 306 9.45 -6.43 -0.18
C VAL A 306 8.34 -7.07 -0.98
N ILE A 307 8.28 -6.78 -2.28
CA ILE A 307 7.33 -7.42 -3.21
C ILE A 307 7.90 -8.77 -3.64
N TYR A 308 7.13 -9.83 -3.42
CA TYR A 308 7.52 -11.18 -3.84
C TYR A 308 7.39 -11.33 -5.36
N THR A 309 8.50 -11.60 -6.05
CA THR A 309 8.55 -11.83 -7.50
C THR A 309 8.97 -13.24 -7.90
N GLY A 310 8.95 -14.19 -6.95
CA GLY A 310 9.47 -15.54 -7.17
C GLY A 310 10.99 -15.59 -6.97
N ALA A 311 11.70 -16.24 -7.89
CA ALA A 311 13.16 -16.37 -7.82
C ALA A 311 13.91 -15.02 -7.97
N THR A 312 13.30 -14.03 -8.61
CA THR A 312 13.88 -12.68 -8.82
C THR A 312 13.56 -11.71 -7.68
N THR A 313 13.11 -12.21 -6.52
CA THR A 313 12.76 -11.34 -5.39
C THR A 313 14.03 -10.63 -4.92
N SER A 314 13.96 -9.31 -4.77
CA SER A 314 15.08 -8.47 -4.33
C SER A 314 15.34 -8.66 -2.83
N ILE A 315 15.96 -9.77 -2.45
CA ILE A 315 16.41 -10.10 -1.09
C ILE A 315 17.87 -10.52 -1.12
N GLU A 316 18.57 -10.24 -0.02
CA GLU A 316 19.94 -10.71 0.17
C GLU A 316 19.88 -12.15 0.69
N SER A 317 20.39 -13.08 -0.13
CA SER A 317 20.40 -14.50 0.24
C SER A 317 21.52 -14.75 1.24
N ILE A 318 21.16 -15.17 2.45
CA ILE A 318 22.11 -15.53 3.50
C ILE A 318 22.14 -17.05 3.62
N GLU A 319 23.33 -17.62 3.39
CA GLU A 319 23.56 -19.06 3.48
C GLU A 319 23.21 -19.58 4.87
N GLY A 320 22.63 -20.78 4.94
CA GLY A 320 22.21 -21.41 6.21
C GLY A 320 20.87 -20.93 6.79
N LEU A 321 20.35 -19.76 6.40
CA LEU A 321 19.06 -19.23 6.88
C LEU A 321 17.86 -19.56 5.98
N GLY A 322 18.13 -19.89 4.71
CA GLY A 322 17.11 -20.13 3.70
C GLY A 322 16.32 -18.86 3.33
N VAL A 323 15.31 -19.01 2.46
CA VAL A 323 14.55 -17.88 1.91
C VAL A 323 13.81 -17.10 3.00
N SER A 324 13.18 -17.78 3.95
CA SER A 324 12.38 -17.12 4.99
C SER A 324 13.24 -16.31 5.95
N GLY A 325 14.43 -16.81 6.32
CA GLY A 325 15.39 -16.05 7.11
C GLY A 325 16.01 -14.90 6.33
N SER A 326 16.35 -15.11 5.05
CA SER A 326 16.88 -14.06 4.16
C SER A 326 15.91 -12.87 4.02
N VAL A 327 14.59 -13.14 3.93
CA VAL A 327 13.55 -12.09 3.94
C VAL A 327 13.57 -11.29 5.23
N VAL A 328 13.61 -11.97 6.39
CA VAL A 328 13.66 -11.30 7.71
C VAL A 328 14.90 -10.43 7.83
N MET A 329 16.07 -10.96 7.44
CA MET A 329 17.34 -10.23 7.51
C MET A 329 17.36 -9.03 6.58
N THR A 330 16.83 -9.16 5.35
CA THR A 330 16.72 -8.05 4.41
C THR A 330 15.86 -6.92 4.99
N LEU A 331 14.70 -7.25 5.57
CA LEU A 331 13.80 -6.25 6.17
C LEU A 331 14.38 -5.63 7.44
N LEU A 332 15.06 -6.42 8.27
CA LEU A 332 15.61 -5.97 9.54
C LEU A 332 16.98 -5.32 9.45
N ALA A 333 17.69 -5.39 8.31
CA ALA A 333 19.04 -4.84 8.15
C ALA A 333 19.29 -3.47 8.84
N PRO A 334 18.42 -2.43 8.70
CA PRO A 334 18.62 -1.14 9.37
C PRO A 334 18.28 -1.13 10.87
N HIS A 335 17.72 -2.21 11.42
CA HIS A 335 17.24 -2.35 12.80
C HIS A 335 18.07 -3.36 13.63
N LEU A 336 18.99 -4.10 13.03
CA LEU A 336 19.87 -5.03 13.76
C LEU A 336 20.81 -4.26 14.72
N GLY A 337 21.17 -4.90 15.83
CA GLY A 337 22.10 -4.36 16.82
C GLY A 337 21.55 -3.20 17.68
N LYS A 338 20.22 -3.01 17.71
CA LYS A 338 19.58 -1.90 18.43
C LYS A 338 18.71 -2.36 19.61
N GLY A 339 18.72 -3.64 19.98
CA GLY A 339 17.92 -4.17 21.08
C GLY A 339 16.42 -4.35 20.76
N HIS A 340 16.04 -4.37 19.48
CA HIS A 340 14.66 -4.64 19.06
C HIS A 340 14.23 -6.08 19.39
N ILE A 341 12.90 -6.30 19.45
CA ILE A 341 12.29 -7.62 19.52
C ILE A 341 11.41 -7.83 18.30
N LEU A 342 11.70 -8.87 17.53
CA LEU A 342 10.96 -9.28 16.35
C LEU A 342 9.87 -10.31 16.70
N TYR A 343 8.65 -10.09 16.21
CA TYR A 343 7.55 -11.04 16.23
C TYR A 343 7.21 -11.52 14.82
N VAL A 344 7.12 -12.84 14.62
CA VAL A 344 6.88 -13.45 13.31
C VAL A 344 6.01 -14.71 13.37
N ASP A 345 5.33 -15.02 12.27
CA ASP A 345 4.60 -16.28 12.10
C ASP A 345 5.54 -17.46 11.74
N ASN A 346 4.98 -18.67 11.80
CA ASN A 346 5.65 -19.95 11.60
C ASN A 346 6.38 -20.14 10.26
N TRP A 347 6.07 -19.33 9.25
CA TRP A 347 6.79 -19.37 7.97
C TRP A 347 8.21 -18.80 8.08
N TYR A 348 8.44 -17.87 9.01
CA TYR A 348 9.74 -17.22 9.21
C TYR A 348 10.59 -17.89 10.30
N SER A 349 9.96 -18.39 11.34
CA SER A 349 10.63 -18.95 12.52
C SER A 349 11.52 -20.16 12.21
N SER A 350 12.77 -20.13 12.68
CA SER A 350 13.64 -21.30 12.79
C SER A 350 14.65 -21.11 13.94
N PRO A 351 15.12 -22.20 14.57
CA PRO A 351 16.18 -22.16 15.59
C PRO A 351 17.42 -21.38 15.14
N THR A 352 17.95 -21.69 13.96
CA THR A 352 19.13 -21.03 13.38
C THR A 352 18.92 -19.52 13.20
N LEU A 353 17.76 -19.10 12.66
CA LEU A 353 17.47 -17.68 12.46
C LEU A 353 17.41 -16.94 13.79
N PHE A 354 16.75 -17.51 14.79
CA PHE A 354 16.58 -16.86 16.08
C PHE A 354 17.91 -16.76 16.84
N GLN A 355 18.81 -17.73 16.69
CA GLN A 355 20.17 -17.65 17.23
C GLN A 355 20.95 -16.53 16.56
N HIS A 356 20.89 -16.48 15.23
CA HIS A 356 21.60 -15.49 14.45
C HIS A 356 21.11 -14.06 14.75
N LEU A 357 19.80 -13.85 14.87
CA LEU A 357 19.22 -12.57 15.30
C LEU A 357 19.71 -12.18 16.70
N LEU A 358 19.78 -13.14 17.63
CA LEU A 358 20.25 -12.91 18.99
C LEU A 358 21.72 -12.47 19.01
N HIS A 359 22.58 -13.13 18.22
CA HIS A 359 24.00 -12.76 18.07
C HIS A 359 24.17 -11.36 17.45
N GLN A 360 23.19 -10.92 16.66
CA GLN A 360 23.13 -9.55 16.12
C GLN A 360 22.34 -8.59 17.00
N GLY A 361 22.18 -8.89 18.29
CA GLY A 361 21.55 -8.00 19.27
C GLY A 361 20.06 -7.75 19.04
N THR A 362 19.36 -8.72 18.47
CA THR A 362 17.91 -8.66 18.19
C THR A 362 17.19 -9.85 18.81
N GLY A 363 16.23 -9.57 19.69
CA GLY A 363 15.36 -10.59 20.26
C GLY A 363 14.33 -11.08 19.24
N ALA A 364 13.82 -12.30 19.39
CA ALA A 364 12.81 -12.86 18.52
C ALA A 364 11.80 -13.73 19.27
N CYS A 365 10.54 -13.70 18.83
CA CYS A 365 9.47 -14.55 19.32
C CYS A 365 8.50 -14.91 18.17
N GLY A 366 8.16 -16.18 18.03
CA GLY A 366 7.25 -16.58 16.97
C GLY A 366 6.64 -17.95 17.18
N THR A 367 5.52 -18.20 16.50
CA THR A 367 5.04 -19.58 16.33
C THR A 367 6.03 -20.34 15.46
N VAL A 368 6.14 -21.67 15.62
CA VAL A 368 7.10 -22.47 14.85
C VAL A 368 6.53 -23.81 14.42
N ARG A 369 6.96 -24.32 13.26
CA ARG A 369 6.63 -25.68 12.84
C ARG A 369 7.63 -26.67 13.43
N LEU A 370 7.15 -27.76 14.01
CA LEU A 370 8.01 -28.78 14.64
C LEU A 370 8.95 -29.49 13.65
N ASN A 371 8.62 -29.50 12.36
CA ASN A 371 9.45 -30.08 11.30
C ASN A 371 10.54 -29.15 10.78
N ARG A 372 10.75 -27.97 11.39
CA ARG A 372 11.88 -27.10 11.05
C ARG A 372 13.20 -27.77 11.48
N ARG A 373 14.22 -27.61 10.64
CA ARG A 373 15.59 -28.06 10.94
C ARG A 373 16.06 -27.43 12.27
N GLY A 374 16.71 -28.24 13.10
CA GLY A 374 17.22 -27.82 14.42
C GLY A 374 16.19 -27.80 15.55
N MET A 375 14.92 -28.13 15.32
CA MET A 375 13.91 -28.17 16.39
C MET A 375 14.12 -29.37 17.33
N PRO A 376 13.83 -29.23 18.64
CA PRO A 376 13.88 -30.34 19.57
C PRO A 376 12.72 -31.31 19.40
N THR A 377 12.90 -32.51 19.95
CA THR A 377 11.82 -33.48 20.08
C THR A 377 10.92 -33.16 21.28
N PHE A 378 9.62 -33.27 21.05
CA PHE A 378 8.58 -33.07 22.05
C PHE A 378 7.70 -34.31 22.21
N PRO A 379 7.01 -34.47 23.35
CA PRO A 379 6.02 -35.51 23.54
C PRO A 379 4.94 -35.47 22.45
N LYS A 380 4.59 -36.65 21.91
CA LYS A 380 3.56 -36.76 20.85
C LYS A 380 2.15 -36.47 21.36
N LYS A 381 1.83 -36.87 22.59
CA LYS A 381 0.53 -36.69 23.22
C LYS A 381 0.70 -35.89 24.51
N MET A 382 -0.13 -34.88 24.68
CA MET A 382 -0.20 -34.03 25.87
C MET A 382 -1.67 -33.81 26.23
N LYS A 383 -1.98 -33.62 27.51
CA LYS A 383 -3.34 -33.24 27.94
C LYS A 383 -3.55 -31.75 27.74
N ARG A 384 -4.80 -31.34 27.54
CA ARG A 384 -5.16 -29.93 27.41
C ARG A 384 -4.72 -29.15 28.65
N GLY A 385 -3.99 -28.07 28.43
CA GLY A 385 -3.36 -27.23 29.46
C GLY A 385 -1.90 -27.57 29.72
N GLU A 386 -1.42 -28.76 29.34
CA GLU A 386 -0.02 -29.15 29.55
C GLU A 386 0.93 -28.35 28.64
N VAL A 387 2.11 -28.07 29.17
CA VAL A 387 3.21 -27.38 28.49
C VAL A 387 4.50 -28.18 28.65
N THR A 388 5.32 -28.19 27.62
CA THR A 388 6.68 -28.74 27.66
C THR A 388 7.65 -27.69 27.15
N PHE A 389 8.71 -27.47 27.92
CA PHE A 389 9.76 -26.52 27.62
C PHE A 389 11.07 -27.24 27.27
N ARG A 390 11.77 -26.72 26.26
CA ARG A 390 13.11 -27.15 25.83
C ARG A 390 13.98 -25.91 25.66
N GLU A 391 15.22 -25.94 26.11
CA GLU A 391 16.17 -24.82 26.00
C GLU A 391 17.53 -25.29 25.50
N ASN A 392 18.28 -24.40 24.85
CA ASN A 392 19.63 -24.65 24.32
C ASN A 392 20.65 -23.60 24.80
N GLY A 393 20.40 -22.96 25.94
CA GLY A 393 21.20 -21.89 26.54
C GLY A 393 20.87 -20.49 26.03
N THR A 394 20.47 -20.37 24.77
CA THR A 394 20.18 -19.07 24.13
C THR A 394 18.69 -18.85 23.86
N GLN A 395 17.95 -19.92 23.60
CA GLN A 395 16.56 -19.87 23.19
C GLN A 395 15.71 -20.89 23.93
N LEU A 396 14.40 -20.61 23.97
CA LEU A 396 13.37 -21.47 24.52
C LEU A 396 12.43 -21.93 23.39
N ALA A 397 12.26 -23.25 23.26
CA ALA A 397 11.23 -23.87 22.47
C ALA A 397 10.10 -24.37 23.38
N VAL A 398 8.86 -24.08 23.01
CA VAL A 398 7.68 -24.36 23.81
C VAL A 398 6.70 -25.19 22.99
N LYS A 399 6.22 -26.30 23.55
CA LYS A 399 5.02 -27.00 23.06
C LYS A 399 3.92 -26.87 24.11
N TRP A 400 2.78 -26.33 23.71
CA TRP A 400 1.63 -26.13 24.59
C TRP A 400 0.37 -26.73 23.95
N GLN A 401 -0.35 -27.55 24.71
CA GLN A 401 -1.59 -28.17 24.27
C GLN A 401 -2.79 -27.33 24.71
N ASP A 402 -3.39 -26.56 23.80
CA ASP A 402 -4.72 -25.97 24.01
C ASP A 402 -5.77 -26.87 23.34
N LYS A 403 -6.73 -26.30 22.60
CA LYS A 403 -7.60 -27.06 21.68
C LYS A 403 -6.82 -27.79 20.58
N ARG A 404 -5.65 -27.26 20.22
CA ARG A 404 -4.69 -27.82 19.26
C ARG A 404 -3.27 -27.57 19.79
N ASP A 405 -2.31 -28.30 19.24
CA ASP A 405 -0.89 -28.07 19.52
C ASP A 405 -0.47 -26.68 19.06
N VAL A 406 0.15 -25.94 19.96
CA VAL A 406 0.73 -24.62 19.69
C VAL A 406 2.20 -24.68 20.05
N ASN A 407 3.06 -24.42 19.07
CA ASN A 407 4.51 -24.46 19.25
C ASN A 407 5.10 -23.07 19.06
N PHE A 408 6.01 -22.71 19.94
CA PHE A 408 6.68 -21.41 19.97
C PHE A 408 8.19 -21.56 20.05
N LEU A 409 8.88 -20.57 19.49
CA LEU A 409 10.30 -20.35 19.67
C LEU A 409 10.49 -18.91 20.17
N THR A 410 11.41 -18.70 21.11
CA THR A 410 11.64 -17.38 21.69
C THR A 410 13.03 -17.24 22.28
N THR A 411 13.63 -16.06 22.10
CA THR A 411 14.94 -15.68 22.69
C THR A 411 14.81 -14.63 23.80
N VAL A 412 13.59 -14.24 24.18
CA VAL A 412 13.35 -13.14 25.12
C VAL A 412 12.42 -13.48 26.29
N HIS A 413 11.81 -14.68 26.29
CA HIS A 413 10.82 -15.07 27.29
C HIS A 413 11.32 -16.23 28.16
N PRO A 414 11.09 -16.18 29.48
CA PRO A 414 11.42 -17.28 30.37
C PRO A 414 10.47 -18.47 30.21
N SER A 415 10.84 -19.63 30.76
CA SER A 415 10.02 -20.85 30.82
C SER A 415 8.91 -20.75 31.87
N SER A 416 8.10 -19.70 31.82
CA SER A 416 7.05 -19.41 32.79
C SER A 416 5.65 -19.39 32.19
N MET A 417 4.67 -19.68 33.05
CA MET A 417 3.25 -19.53 32.76
C MET A 417 2.77 -18.21 33.34
N ALA A 418 1.82 -17.56 32.65
CA ALA A 418 1.23 -16.30 33.04
C ALA A 418 -0.30 -16.34 32.92
N GLN A 419 -0.97 -15.58 33.77
CA GLN A 419 -2.43 -15.47 33.75
C GLN A 419 -2.88 -14.52 32.63
N SER A 420 -3.89 -14.94 31.88
CA SER A 420 -4.56 -14.14 30.86
C SER A 420 -5.63 -13.26 31.48
N ALA A 421 -5.84 -12.06 30.94
CA ALA A 421 -6.97 -11.21 31.30
C ALA A 421 -8.35 -11.79 30.94
N ARG A 422 -8.41 -12.87 30.13
CA ARG A 422 -9.66 -13.55 29.79
C ARG A 422 -9.97 -14.64 30.81
N LEU A 423 -11.17 -14.57 31.39
CA LEU A 423 -11.70 -15.59 32.27
C LEU A 423 -12.13 -16.83 31.46
N ASP A 424 -12.02 -17.99 32.07
CA ASP A 424 -12.71 -19.18 31.60
C ASP A 424 -14.20 -19.06 31.90
N HIS A 425 -15.04 -19.31 30.89
CA HIS A 425 -16.48 -19.23 31.02
C HIS A 425 -17.05 -20.32 31.95
N PHE A 426 -16.33 -21.44 32.11
CA PHE A 426 -16.79 -22.54 32.95
C PHE A 426 -16.30 -22.42 34.39
N THR A 427 -15.05 -21.99 34.62
CA THR A 427 -14.48 -21.92 35.98
C THR A 427 -14.54 -20.52 36.59
N GLY A 428 -14.75 -19.46 35.78
CA GLY A 428 -14.69 -18.08 36.24
C GLY A 428 -13.27 -17.58 36.55
N GLU A 429 -12.24 -18.41 36.36
CA GLU A 429 -10.85 -18.09 36.68
C GLU A 429 -10.05 -17.59 35.47
N PRO A 430 -8.97 -16.80 35.67
CA PRO A 430 -8.08 -16.37 34.59
C PRO A 430 -7.42 -17.55 33.87
N LYS A 431 -7.48 -17.57 32.54
CA LYS A 431 -6.83 -18.63 31.75
C LYS A 431 -5.31 -18.56 31.87
N VAL A 432 -4.66 -19.64 32.28
CA VAL A 432 -3.19 -19.72 32.36
C VAL A 432 -2.61 -20.17 31.02
N LYS A 433 -1.60 -19.44 30.52
CA LYS A 433 -0.91 -19.72 29.25
C LYS A 433 0.59 -19.46 29.39
N PRO A 434 1.45 -20.02 28.53
CA PRO A 434 2.86 -19.65 28.52
C PRO A 434 3.03 -18.14 28.29
N ALA A 435 3.99 -17.52 28.98
CA ALA A 435 4.20 -16.07 28.93
C ALA A 435 4.43 -15.57 27.49
N CYS A 436 5.24 -16.28 26.71
CA CYS A 436 5.51 -15.97 25.29
C CYS A 436 4.23 -15.96 24.43
N VAL A 437 3.26 -16.84 24.71
CA VAL A 437 2.00 -16.90 23.95
C VAL A 437 1.15 -15.66 24.23
N LEU A 438 1.13 -15.18 25.47
CA LEU A 438 0.36 -13.98 25.82
C LEU A 438 0.96 -12.74 25.18
N ASP A 439 2.29 -12.60 25.19
CA ASP A 439 2.94 -11.45 24.61
C ASP A 439 2.85 -11.46 23.08
N TYR A 440 3.12 -12.60 22.44
CA TYR A 440 2.96 -12.76 21.00
C TYR A 440 1.57 -12.35 20.51
N ASN A 441 0.51 -12.76 21.19
CA ASN A 441 -0.87 -12.40 20.81
C ASN A 441 -1.17 -10.90 20.94
N LYS A 442 -0.42 -10.15 21.75
CA LYS A 442 -0.53 -8.70 21.87
C LYS A 442 0.25 -7.97 20.78
N LYS A 443 1.38 -8.55 20.35
CA LYS A 443 2.36 -7.90 19.47
C LYS A 443 2.16 -8.23 18.00
N MET A 444 1.65 -9.42 17.69
CA MET A 444 1.28 -9.79 16.33
C MET A 444 -0.01 -9.12 15.86
N GLY A 445 -0.20 -9.09 14.54
CA GLY A 445 -1.36 -8.50 13.88
C GLY A 445 -1.22 -7.00 13.58
N ALA A 446 -0.03 -6.40 13.75
CA ALA A 446 0.22 -5.02 13.31
C ALA A 446 0.01 -4.88 11.79
N VAL A 447 0.53 -5.83 11.00
CA VAL A 447 0.33 -5.89 9.55
C VAL A 447 -1.14 -6.11 9.19
N ASP A 448 -1.81 -7.08 9.82
CA ASP A 448 -3.24 -7.33 9.57
C ASP A 448 -4.13 -6.12 9.92
N ARG A 449 -3.78 -5.36 10.97
CA ARG A 449 -4.47 -4.10 11.30
C ARG A 449 -4.28 -3.04 10.21
N ALA A 450 -3.06 -2.90 9.68
CA ALA A 450 -2.77 -1.98 8.57
C ALA A 450 -3.57 -2.37 7.31
N ASP A 451 -3.58 -3.65 6.96
CA ASP A 451 -4.38 -4.20 5.85
C ASP A 451 -5.87 -3.93 6.06
N MET A 452 -6.38 -4.18 7.27
CA MET A 452 -7.78 -3.96 7.62
C MET A 452 -8.18 -2.49 7.47
N ILE A 453 -7.43 -1.55 8.06
CA ILE A 453 -7.70 -0.11 8.01
C ILE A 453 -7.73 0.37 6.56
N THR A 454 -6.75 -0.04 5.76
CA THR A 454 -6.63 0.35 4.35
C THR A 454 -7.78 -0.24 3.51
N SER A 455 -8.21 -1.47 3.79
CA SER A 455 -9.25 -2.14 3.00
C SER A 455 -10.61 -1.42 2.98
N PHE A 456 -10.93 -0.64 4.02
CA PHE A 456 -12.18 0.11 4.11
C PHE A 456 -12.24 1.33 3.19
N VAL A 457 -11.09 1.89 2.82
CA VAL A 457 -11.00 3.15 2.04
C VAL A 457 -10.06 3.05 0.85
N ASP A 458 -9.73 1.82 0.43
CA ASP A 458 -8.83 1.52 -0.69
C ASP A 458 -9.22 2.28 -1.97
N CYS A 459 -8.27 3.05 -2.50
CA CYS A 459 -8.45 3.82 -3.74
C CYS A 459 -8.22 2.98 -5.00
N ALA A 460 -7.66 1.77 -4.89
CA ALA A 460 -7.42 0.87 -6.00
C ALA A 460 -8.74 0.37 -6.62
N ARG A 461 -8.79 0.36 -7.96
CA ARG A 461 -9.95 -0.07 -8.75
C ARG A 461 -9.66 -1.34 -9.54
N LYS A 462 -10.73 -2.09 -9.88
CA LYS A 462 -10.65 -3.37 -10.62
C LYS A 462 -10.01 -3.20 -12.00
N SER A 463 -10.32 -2.12 -12.71
CA SER A 463 -9.97 -1.89 -14.12
C SER A 463 -8.59 -1.24 -14.35
N THR A 464 -7.67 -1.28 -13.39
CA THR A 464 -6.35 -0.66 -13.53
C THR A 464 -5.28 -1.67 -13.96
N LYS A 465 -4.26 -1.21 -14.69
CA LYS A 465 -3.06 -2.02 -14.96
C LYS A 465 -2.35 -2.36 -13.63
N TRP A 466 -1.71 -3.52 -13.54
CA TRP A 466 -1.15 -4.03 -12.27
C TRP A 466 -0.28 -3.00 -11.54
N TYR A 467 0.59 -2.30 -12.27
CA TYR A 467 1.52 -1.32 -11.69
C TYR A 467 0.80 -0.06 -11.18
N LYS A 468 -0.30 0.35 -11.83
CA LYS A 468 -1.14 1.46 -11.35
C LYS A 468 -1.92 1.03 -10.11
N LYS A 469 -2.44 -0.20 -10.10
CA LYS A 469 -3.12 -0.74 -8.93
C LYS A 469 -2.18 -0.80 -7.73
N LEU A 470 -0.97 -1.28 -7.96
CA LEU A 470 0.10 -1.33 -6.99
C LEU A 470 0.47 0.07 -6.49
N PHE A 471 0.60 1.07 -7.37
CA PHE A 471 0.80 2.46 -6.96
C PHE A 471 -0.30 2.97 -6.02
N PHE A 472 -1.57 2.72 -6.33
CA PHE A 472 -2.68 3.13 -5.46
C PHE A 472 -2.65 2.42 -4.09
N HIS A 473 -2.24 1.16 -4.06
CA HIS A 473 -2.00 0.45 -2.80
C HIS A 473 -0.87 1.10 -1.99
N LEU A 474 0.26 1.45 -2.63
CA LEU A 474 1.37 2.16 -1.98
C LEU A 474 0.96 3.57 -1.52
N LEU A 475 0.13 4.26 -2.28
CA LEU A 475 -0.45 5.55 -1.92
C LEU A 475 -1.29 5.43 -0.65
N ASP A 476 -2.12 4.40 -0.54
CA ASP A 476 -2.91 4.16 0.67
C ASP A 476 -2.01 3.86 1.88
N THR A 477 -0.93 3.08 1.70
CA THR A 477 0.08 2.87 2.75
C THR A 477 0.78 4.16 3.15
N ALA A 478 1.12 5.03 2.20
CA ALA A 478 1.69 6.35 2.49
C ALA A 478 0.73 7.23 3.29
N VAL A 479 -0.59 7.19 3.00
CA VAL A 479 -1.60 7.91 3.78
C VAL A 479 -1.75 7.31 5.19
N LEU A 480 -1.63 5.99 5.35
CA LEU A 480 -1.64 5.35 6.67
C LEU A 480 -0.42 5.76 7.51
N ASN A 481 0.78 5.79 6.91
CA ASN A 481 1.99 6.27 7.57
C ASN A 481 1.88 7.76 7.93
N ALA A 482 1.35 8.60 7.02
CA ALA A 482 1.08 10.01 7.29
C ALA A 482 0.10 10.22 8.44
N TYR A 483 -0.93 9.38 8.54
CA TYR A 483 -1.85 9.39 9.68
C TYR A 483 -1.15 9.06 11.00
N THR A 484 -0.27 8.06 10.99
CA THR A 484 0.51 7.69 12.17
C THR A 484 1.46 8.81 12.60
N VAL A 485 2.12 9.49 11.65
CA VAL A 485 2.94 10.68 11.91
C VAL A 485 2.10 11.81 12.50
N HIS A 486 0.98 12.17 11.87
CA HIS A 486 0.10 13.22 12.36
C HIS A 486 -0.39 12.94 13.79
N ARG A 487 -0.77 11.68 14.08
CA ARG A 487 -1.19 11.28 15.43
C ARG A 487 -0.09 11.36 16.49
N LYS A 488 1.17 11.30 16.08
CA LYS A 488 2.31 11.42 16.99
C LYS A 488 2.72 12.86 17.23
N LEU A 489 2.56 13.72 16.24
CA LEU A 489 2.93 15.13 16.32
C LEU A 489 1.78 16.03 16.80
N SER A 490 0.53 15.65 16.55
CA SER A 490 -0.65 16.41 16.92
C SER A 490 -1.30 15.86 18.18
N GLU A 491 -1.73 16.76 19.06
CA GLU A 491 -2.56 16.42 20.22
C GLU A 491 -4.02 16.07 19.82
N GLU A 492 -4.44 16.45 18.60
CA GLU A 492 -5.79 16.22 18.10
C GLU A 492 -6.00 14.73 17.76
N ARG A 493 -6.88 14.07 18.52
CA ARG A 493 -7.30 12.70 18.23
C ARG A 493 -8.30 12.68 17.08
N MET A 494 -7.83 12.32 15.89
CA MET A 494 -8.64 12.22 14.68
C MET A 494 -8.81 10.76 14.21
N PRO A 495 -10.02 10.30 13.85
CA PRO A 495 -10.22 9.02 13.15
C PRO A 495 -9.56 9.00 11.76
N TYR A 496 -9.11 7.84 11.29
CA TYR A 496 -8.42 7.71 9.99
C TYR A 496 -9.25 8.24 8.80
N LYS A 497 -10.57 8.01 8.81
CA LYS A 497 -11.50 8.51 7.79
C LYS A 497 -11.48 10.04 7.71
N ASP A 498 -11.50 10.70 8.87
CA ASP A 498 -11.55 12.16 8.96
C ASP A 498 -10.21 12.77 8.59
N PHE A 499 -9.11 12.10 8.98
CA PHE A 499 -7.75 12.47 8.54
C PHE A 499 -7.64 12.41 7.01
N ARG A 500 -8.12 11.32 6.38
CA ARG A 500 -8.10 11.19 4.92
C ARG A 500 -8.95 12.27 4.25
N LEU A 501 -10.10 12.63 4.80
CA LEU A 501 -10.92 13.73 4.28
C LEU A 501 -10.24 15.10 4.45
N LYS A 502 -9.57 15.33 5.59
CA LYS A 502 -8.78 16.54 5.86
C LYS A 502 -7.62 16.65 4.86
N LEU A 503 -6.87 15.57 4.65
CA LEU A 503 -5.81 15.49 3.65
C LEU A 503 -6.31 15.84 2.24
N VAL A 504 -7.46 15.30 1.81
CA VAL A 504 -8.06 15.61 0.51
C VAL A 504 -8.37 17.11 0.39
N LYS A 505 -8.95 17.72 1.43
CA LYS A 505 -9.28 19.15 1.43
C LYS A 505 -8.02 20.01 1.35
N GLU A 506 -7.01 19.71 2.17
CA GLU A 506 -5.74 20.43 2.22
C GLU A 506 -4.98 20.32 0.88
N LEU A 507 -4.91 19.12 0.29
CA LEU A 507 -4.29 18.92 -1.04
C LEU A 507 -4.97 19.74 -2.14
N ILE A 508 -6.30 19.80 -2.16
CA ILE A 508 -7.05 20.58 -3.16
C ILE A 508 -6.87 22.08 -2.95
N GLN A 509 -6.77 22.52 -1.69
CA GLN A 509 -6.55 23.93 -1.34
C GLN A 509 -5.13 24.40 -1.70
N GLU A 510 -4.13 23.56 -1.43
CA GLU A 510 -2.72 23.88 -1.73
C GLU A 510 -2.39 23.79 -3.22
N HIS A 511 -3.09 22.91 -3.95
CA HIS A 511 -2.88 22.70 -5.39
C HIS A 511 -4.12 23.09 -6.21
N PRO A 512 -4.56 24.36 -6.18
CA PRO A 512 -5.75 24.77 -6.89
C PRO A 512 -5.55 24.61 -8.40
N LEU A 513 -6.51 23.97 -9.05
CA LEU A 513 -6.56 23.97 -10.50
C LEU A 513 -7.14 25.31 -10.97
N PRO A 514 -6.53 25.97 -11.98
CA PRO A 514 -7.17 27.11 -12.59
C PRO A 514 -8.54 26.64 -13.08
N ARG A 515 -9.61 27.30 -12.61
CA ARG A 515 -10.94 27.11 -13.18
C ARG A 515 -10.76 27.37 -14.66
N ARG A 516 -10.74 26.31 -15.47
CA ARG A 516 -10.70 26.47 -16.92
C ARG A 516 -11.99 27.22 -17.24
N SER A 517 -11.87 28.53 -17.47
CA SER A 517 -12.72 29.26 -18.38
C SER A 517 -12.64 28.44 -19.65
N THR A 518 -13.54 27.49 -19.81
CA THR A 518 -13.64 26.75 -21.05
C THR A 518 -14.01 27.82 -22.06
N GLY A 519 -13.04 28.25 -22.86
CA GLY A 519 -13.23 28.95 -24.14
C GLY A 519 -13.93 28.05 -25.18
N GLY A 520 -14.80 27.18 -24.70
CA GLY A 520 -15.67 26.26 -25.43
C GLY A 520 -16.94 26.12 -24.61
N ARG A 521 -18.05 25.75 -25.27
CA ARG A 521 -19.40 25.65 -24.68
C ARG A 521 -19.33 25.15 -23.23
N PRO A 522 -19.68 25.97 -22.21
CA PRO A 522 -19.73 25.50 -20.84
C PRO A 522 -20.67 24.31 -20.80
N CYS A 523 -20.30 23.25 -20.08
CA CYS A 523 -21.14 22.06 -19.88
C CYS A 523 -22.60 22.51 -19.67
N ILE A 524 -23.47 22.16 -20.61
CA ILE A 524 -24.89 22.53 -20.60
C ILE A 524 -25.59 21.96 -19.34
N ASN A 525 -24.94 21.02 -18.66
CA ASN A 525 -25.53 20.17 -17.63
C ASN A 525 -24.63 20.01 -16.40
N THR A 526 -24.05 21.10 -15.85
CA THR A 526 -23.63 21.01 -14.45
C THR A 526 -24.91 20.81 -13.63
N PRO A 527 -25.11 19.68 -12.90
CA PRO A 527 -26.37 19.42 -12.21
C PRO A 527 -26.69 20.47 -11.15
N LEU A 528 -25.64 21.11 -10.61
CA LEU A 528 -25.75 22.27 -9.73
C LEU A 528 -26.53 23.43 -10.37
N ARG A 529 -26.57 23.56 -11.70
CA ARG A 529 -27.44 24.53 -12.39
C ARG A 529 -28.91 24.33 -12.01
N LEU A 530 -29.34 23.07 -11.89
CA LEU A 530 -30.72 22.70 -11.62
C LEU A 530 -31.04 22.53 -10.13
N THR A 531 -30.04 22.14 -9.33
CA THR A 531 -30.25 21.77 -7.91
C THR A 531 -29.64 22.77 -6.93
N GLY A 532 -28.77 23.68 -7.39
CA GLY A 532 -28.12 24.68 -6.57
C GLY A 532 -29.01 25.89 -6.26
N ARG A 533 -28.65 26.64 -5.21
CA ARG A 533 -29.25 27.96 -4.96
C ARG A 533 -28.57 28.99 -5.87
N HIS A 534 -29.34 29.62 -6.74
CA HIS A 534 -28.84 30.61 -7.68
C HIS A 534 -29.53 31.94 -7.44
N PHE A 535 -28.74 33.00 -7.38
CA PHE A 535 -29.23 34.36 -7.14
C PHE A 535 -28.75 35.29 -8.26
N PRO A 536 -29.62 36.18 -8.78
CA PRO A 536 -29.19 37.20 -9.72
C PRO A 536 -28.10 38.09 -9.10
N SER A 537 -26.99 38.26 -9.81
CA SER A 537 -25.88 39.15 -9.48
C SER A 537 -25.58 40.05 -10.67
N PHE A 538 -24.90 41.18 -10.45
CA PHE A 538 -24.45 42.01 -11.57
C PHE A 538 -23.22 41.41 -12.26
N VAL A 539 -23.12 41.64 -13.57
CA VAL A 539 -21.92 41.28 -14.34
C VAL A 539 -20.73 42.13 -13.87
N PRO A 540 -19.57 41.51 -13.56
CA PRO A 540 -18.38 42.24 -13.16
C PRO A 540 -17.96 43.28 -14.21
N PRO A 541 -17.57 44.50 -13.80
CA PRO A 541 -17.14 45.55 -14.71
C PRO A 541 -15.85 45.16 -15.43
N THR A 542 -15.74 45.47 -16.73
CA THR A 542 -14.48 45.41 -17.49
C THR A 542 -13.86 46.81 -17.61
N GLU A 543 -12.55 46.90 -17.83
CA GLU A 543 -11.85 48.19 -18.00
C GLU A 543 -12.46 49.04 -19.13
N ALA A 544 -12.91 48.40 -20.21
CA ALA A 544 -13.48 49.09 -21.37
C ALA A 544 -14.93 49.60 -21.16
N GLN A 545 -15.73 48.96 -20.29
CA GLN A 545 -17.17 49.25 -20.17
C GLN A 545 -17.62 49.64 -18.76
N GLY A 546 -16.75 49.55 -17.76
CA GLY A 546 -17.05 49.92 -16.37
C GLY A 546 -18.35 49.29 -15.84
N GLN A 547 -19.13 50.04 -15.09
CA GLN A 547 -20.42 49.57 -14.54
C GLN A 547 -21.50 49.32 -15.60
N SER A 548 -21.28 49.74 -16.85
CA SER A 548 -22.18 49.52 -17.97
C SER A 548 -21.96 48.18 -18.67
N THR A 549 -21.00 47.37 -18.20
CA THR A 549 -20.67 46.05 -18.77
C THR A 549 -21.92 45.17 -18.90
N ARG A 550 -22.14 44.66 -20.12
CA ARG A 550 -23.24 43.71 -20.42
C ARG A 550 -22.69 42.51 -21.15
N ARG A 551 -23.24 41.34 -20.84
CA ARG A 551 -22.96 40.09 -21.54
C ARG A 551 -24.23 39.60 -22.23
N HIS A 552 -24.09 38.78 -23.26
CA HIS A 552 -25.25 38.20 -23.94
C HIS A 552 -25.97 37.20 -23.04
N CYS A 553 -27.29 37.33 -22.94
CA CYS A 553 -28.13 36.39 -22.21
C CYS A 553 -28.06 35.02 -22.89
N ARG A 554 -27.61 34.01 -22.14
CA ARG A 554 -27.42 32.65 -22.67
C ARG A 554 -28.73 32.01 -23.10
N VAL A 555 -29.82 32.21 -22.35
CA VAL A 555 -31.12 31.63 -22.70
C VAL A 555 -31.67 32.28 -23.97
N CYS A 556 -31.65 33.61 -24.08
CA CYS A 556 -32.12 34.28 -25.30
C CYS A 556 -31.36 33.84 -26.56
N LEU A 557 -30.06 33.55 -26.44
CA LEU A 557 -29.24 33.08 -27.55
C LEU A 557 -29.57 31.65 -28.01
N TYR A 558 -29.86 30.75 -27.06
CA TYR A 558 -29.92 29.31 -27.32
C TYR A 558 -31.29 28.66 -27.11
N THR A 559 -32.26 29.41 -26.60
CA THR A 559 -33.60 28.89 -26.32
C THR A 559 -34.21 28.24 -27.56
N THR A 560 -34.91 27.15 -27.29
CA THR A 560 -35.74 26.42 -28.26
C THR A 560 -37.22 26.71 -28.06
N ARG A 561 -37.57 27.37 -26.96
CA ARG A 561 -38.95 27.64 -26.55
C ARG A 561 -39.51 28.95 -27.11
N ARG A 562 -38.63 29.85 -27.56
CA ARG A 562 -38.99 31.14 -28.14
C ARG A 562 -38.01 31.56 -29.23
N LYS A 563 -38.33 32.64 -29.94
CA LYS A 563 -37.45 33.24 -30.96
C LYS A 563 -36.10 33.59 -30.34
N ARG A 564 -35.02 33.17 -30.99
CA ARG A 564 -33.66 33.46 -30.55
C ARG A 564 -33.34 34.92 -30.78
N GLU A 565 -32.76 35.57 -29.78
CA GLU A 565 -32.41 36.98 -29.81
C GLU A 565 -31.06 37.22 -29.13
N ARG A 566 -30.26 38.12 -29.69
CA ARG A 566 -28.98 38.56 -29.12
C ARG A 566 -29.22 39.65 -28.07
N LYS A 567 -29.86 39.28 -26.95
CA LYS A 567 -30.18 40.21 -25.87
C LYS A 567 -28.99 40.38 -24.92
N LEU A 568 -28.58 41.62 -24.66
CA LEU A 568 -27.58 41.96 -23.64
C LEU A 568 -28.24 42.14 -22.27
N THR A 569 -27.58 41.65 -21.22
CA THR A 569 -28.04 41.75 -19.82
C THR A 569 -26.91 42.22 -18.91
N ARG A 570 -27.28 42.98 -17.86
CA ARG A 570 -26.38 43.37 -16.76
C ARG A 570 -26.37 42.34 -15.63
N TYR A 571 -27.22 41.33 -15.72
CA TYR A 571 -27.38 40.31 -14.69
C TYR A 571 -26.74 38.98 -15.10
N MET A 572 -26.23 38.25 -14.12
CA MET A 572 -25.66 36.93 -14.27
C MET A 572 -25.93 36.07 -13.03
N CYS A 573 -25.81 34.76 -13.19
CA CYS A 573 -25.63 33.85 -12.08
C CYS A 573 -24.13 33.73 -11.81
N SER A 574 -23.67 34.21 -10.66
CA SER A 574 -22.26 34.15 -10.24
C SER A 574 -21.78 32.70 -10.06
N SER A 575 -22.63 31.84 -9.50
CA SER A 575 -22.35 30.42 -9.29
C SER A 575 -22.18 29.63 -10.60
N CYS A 576 -22.90 30.01 -11.67
CA CYS A 576 -22.83 29.38 -12.99
C CYS A 576 -21.97 30.14 -14.00
N ASP A 577 -21.37 31.28 -13.62
CA ASP A 577 -20.70 32.26 -14.49
C ASP A 577 -21.42 32.48 -15.83
N THR A 578 -22.73 32.69 -15.76
CA THR A 578 -23.58 32.78 -16.95
C THR A 578 -24.48 34.00 -16.89
N ALA A 579 -24.44 34.83 -17.93
CA ALA A 579 -25.28 36.02 -18.06
C ALA A 579 -26.71 35.64 -18.46
N LEU A 580 -27.69 36.15 -17.71
CA LEU A 580 -29.11 35.78 -17.80
C LEU A 580 -29.98 37.03 -17.60
N CYS A 581 -31.09 37.15 -18.33
CA CYS A 581 -32.10 38.15 -17.99
C CYS A 581 -32.77 37.78 -16.66
N PRO A 582 -33.09 38.73 -15.76
CA PRO A 582 -33.72 38.44 -14.45
C PRO A 582 -34.96 37.55 -14.55
N ALA A 583 -35.83 37.81 -15.54
CA ALA A 583 -36.97 36.98 -15.86
C ALA A 583 -37.23 36.98 -17.38
N PRO A 584 -37.74 35.89 -17.97
CA PRO A 584 -37.89 34.54 -17.40
C PRO A 584 -36.60 33.70 -17.49
N CYS A 585 -35.55 34.22 -18.14
CA CYS A 585 -34.34 33.47 -18.47
C CYS A 585 -33.60 32.91 -17.24
N PHE A 586 -33.59 33.65 -16.12
CA PHE A 586 -32.90 33.19 -14.93
C PHE A 586 -33.56 31.94 -14.36
N GLU A 587 -34.90 31.92 -14.29
CA GLU A 587 -35.64 30.76 -13.82
C GLU A 587 -35.47 29.58 -14.77
N GLU A 588 -35.74 29.77 -16.07
CA GLU A 588 -35.64 28.72 -17.08
C GLU A 588 -34.25 28.07 -17.12
N PHE A 589 -33.19 28.89 -16.98
CA PHE A 589 -31.83 28.38 -16.93
C PHE A 589 -31.53 27.57 -15.66
N HIS A 590 -32.28 27.72 -14.57
CA HIS A 590 -32.02 26.96 -13.34
C HIS A 590 -33.09 25.92 -13.02
N THR A 591 -34.17 25.83 -13.79
CA THR A 591 -35.24 24.83 -13.56
C THR A 591 -35.40 23.83 -14.70
N LEU A 592 -35.03 24.20 -15.94
CA LEU A 592 -35.26 23.34 -17.10
C LEU A 592 -34.00 22.64 -17.56
N LYS A 593 -34.07 21.31 -17.74
CA LYS A 593 -32.99 20.54 -18.38
C LYS A 593 -32.70 21.06 -19.80
N ASN A 594 -33.75 21.39 -20.56
CA ASN A 594 -33.69 22.00 -21.89
C ASN A 594 -34.49 23.32 -21.88
N TYR A 595 -33.84 24.45 -22.19
CA TYR A 595 -34.42 25.80 -22.15
C TYR A 595 -34.45 26.50 -23.52
#